data_AF-A0A7L2SS24-F1
#
_entry.id   AF-A0A7L2SS24-F1
#
_cell.length_a   1.000
_cell.length_b   1.000
_cell.length_c   1.000
_cell.angle_alpha   90.00
_cell.angle_beta   90.00
_cell.angle_gamma   90.00
#
_symmetry.space_group_name_H-M   'P 1'
#
loop_
_entity.id
_entity.type
_entity.pdbx_description
1 polymer ?
#
loop_
_entity_poly.entity_id
_entity_poly.type
_entity_poly.pdbx_seq_one_letter_code
_entity_poly.pdbx_strand_id
1 'polypeptide(L)'
;VPLKARENISDPLSPLRTTFVYRLSELCKNCAPIEIDLGGTIQQAQQANSCEEPQTCYTYDRNQCYRSPVPLLYHGEVKQVQAALTPASCFAE
;
A
#
# COMPACT_ATOMS: atom_id res chain seq x y z
N VAL A 1 16.67 3.67 -0.94
CA VAL A 1 16.32 2.44 -0.18
C VAL A 1 16.01 2.82 1.26
N PRO A 2 14.84 2.48 1.81
CA PRO A 2 14.45 2.86 3.17
C PRO A 2 15.06 1.90 4.21
N LEU A 3 16.22 2.28 4.76
CA LEU A 3 17.03 1.43 5.64
C LEU A 3 16.37 1.06 6.99
N LYS A 4 15.27 1.72 7.35
CA LYS A 4 14.54 1.50 8.61
C LYS A 4 13.10 1.01 8.37
N ALA A 5 12.73 0.70 7.12
CA ALA A 5 11.41 0.17 6.82
C ALA A 5 11.26 -1.27 7.30
N ARG A 6 10.05 -1.64 7.68
CA ARG A 6 9.71 -3.02 8.03
C ARG A 6 9.39 -3.85 6.80
N GLU A 7 9.38 -5.17 6.95
CA GLU A 7 8.94 -6.09 5.90
C GLU A 7 7.47 -5.87 5.54
N ASN A 8 6.60 -5.75 6.55
CA ASN A 8 5.22 -5.30 6.41
C ASN A 8 5.10 -3.89 6.99
N ILE A 9 5.02 -2.88 6.12
CA ILE A 9 5.01 -1.46 6.55
C ILE A 9 3.77 -1.09 7.38
N SER A 10 2.69 -1.87 7.31
CA SER A 10 1.48 -1.66 8.12
C SER A 10 1.56 -2.33 9.50
N ASP A 11 2.50 -3.27 9.68
CA ASP A 11 2.77 -3.93 10.95
C ASP A 11 4.09 -3.42 11.57
N PRO A 12 4.01 -2.58 12.62
CA PRO A 12 5.19 -2.02 13.26
C PRO A 12 6.06 -3.08 13.97
N LEU A 13 5.52 -4.28 14.23
CA LEU A 13 6.23 -5.38 14.87
C LEU A 13 6.99 -6.25 13.87
N SER A 14 6.71 -6.12 12.57
CA SER A 14 7.41 -6.89 11.56
C SER A 14 8.92 -6.53 11.52
N PRO A 15 9.79 -7.49 11.16
CA PRO A 15 11.23 -7.27 11.20
C PRO A 15 11.67 -6.20 10.19
N LEU A 16 12.88 -5.69 10.37
CA LEU A 16 13.47 -4.73 9.43
C LEU A 16 13.73 -5.42 8.09
N ARG A 17 13.33 -4.76 7.00
CA ARG A 17 13.57 -5.26 5.65
C ARG A 17 15.04 -5.05 5.28
N THR A 18 15.73 -6.14 4.98
CA THR A 18 17.14 -6.12 4.54
C THR A 18 17.30 -6.36 3.04
N THR A 19 16.30 -6.99 2.41
CA THR A 19 16.33 -7.36 0.98
C THR A 19 15.31 -6.54 0.19
N PHE A 20 15.78 -5.94 -0.92
CA PHE A 20 14.95 -5.15 -1.83
C PHE A 20 15.11 -5.70 -3.24
N VAL A 21 14.03 -6.20 -3.83
CA VAL A 21 14.03 -6.80 -5.17
C VAL A 21 13.20 -5.93 -6.10
N TYR A 22 13.85 -5.31 -7.07
CA TYR A 22 13.18 -4.47 -8.06
C TYR A 22 13.15 -5.21 -9.40
N ARG A 23 11.94 -5.56 -9.87
CA ARG A 23 11.73 -6.16 -11.18
C ARG A 23 11.14 -5.09 -12.10
N LEU A 24 11.86 -4.74 -13.18
CA LEU A 24 11.39 -3.73 -14.13
C LEU A 24 10.03 -4.08 -14.74
N SER A 25 9.76 -5.37 -14.98
CA SER A 25 8.46 -5.86 -15.46
C SER A 25 7.30 -5.51 -14.52
N GLU A 26 7.52 -5.54 -13.21
CA GLU A 26 6.50 -5.20 -12.21
C GLU A 26 6.35 -3.68 -12.04
N LEU A 27 7.46 -2.93 -12.12
CA LEU A 27 7.45 -1.48 -11.97
C LEU A 27 6.83 -0.75 -13.18
N CYS A 28 7.03 -1.28 -14.39
CA CYS A 28 6.53 -0.67 -15.63
C CYS A 28 5.14 -1.18 -16.04
N LYS A 29 4.51 -1.98 -15.18
CA LYS A 29 3.21 -2.58 -15.40
C LYS A 29 2.12 -1.50 -15.43
N ASN A 30 1.35 -1.41 -16.52
CA ASN A 30 0.22 -0.49 -16.61
C ASN A 30 -1.12 -1.24 -16.49
N CYS A 31 -1.71 -1.14 -15.31
CA CYS A 31 -2.96 -1.82 -14.97
C CYS A 31 -4.20 -0.95 -15.10
N ALA A 32 -4.05 0.35 -15.39
CA ALA A 32 -5.16 1.25 -15.58
C ALA A 32 -5.93 0.83 -16.86
N PRO A 33 -7.26 0.65 -16.77
CA PRO A 33 -8.07 0.41 -17.95
C PRO A 33 -8.03 1.63 -18.86
N ILE A 34 -7.96 1.38 -20.16
CA ILE A 34 -7.99 2.42 -21.19
C ILE A 34 -9.16 2.18 -22.13
N GLU A 35 -9.64 3.26 -22.73
CA GLU A 35 -10.64 3.21 -23.77
C GLU A 35 -9.97 3.21 -25.14
N ILE A 36 -10.39 2.27 -26.00
CA ILE A 36 -9.91 2.14 -27.38
C ILE A 36 -11.10 2.19 -28.34
N ASP A 37 -10.97 2.95 -29.42
CA ASP A 37 -11.97 3.00 -30.49
C ASP A 37 -11.64 1.93 -31.55
N LEU A 38 -12.58 1.01 -31.75
CA LEU A 38 -12.53 -0.03 -32.77
C LEU A 38 -13.63 0.21 -33.81
N GLY A 39 -13.43 1.22 -34.66
CA GLY A 39 -14.31 1.50 -35.80
C GLY A 39 -15.66 2.11 -35.41
N GLY A 40 -15.66 3.02 -34.43
CA GLY A 40 -16.85 3.69 -33.91
C GLY A 40 -17.44 3.03 -32.66
N THR A 41 -16.78 2.01 -32.10
CA THR A 41 -17.15 1.38 -30.84
C THR A 41 -16.05 1.56 -29.80
N ILE A 42 -16.38 2.21 -28.69
CA ILE A 42 -15.46 2.41 -27.56
C ILE A 42 -15.47 1.15 -26.70
N GLN A 43 -14.31 0.52 -26.53
CA GLN A 43 -14.12 -0.66 -25.70
C GLN A 43 -13.13 -0.35 -24.58
N GLN A 44 -13.35 -0.95 -23.40
CA GLN A 44 -12.33 -0.93 -22.34
C GLN A 44 -11.36 -2.09 -22.49
N ALA A 45 -10.07 -1.77 -22.43
CA ALA A 45 -8.99 -2.74 -22.53
C ALA A 45 -7.99 -2.52 -21.39
N GLN A 46 -7.30 -3.60 -21.01
CA GLN A 46 -6.20 -3.55 -20.06
C GLN A 46 -4.88 -3.77 -20.80
N GLN A 47 -3.85 -3.00 -20.45
CA GLN A 47 -2.56 -3.01 -21.16
C GLN A 47 -1.53 -4.00 -20.60
N ALA A 48 -1.82 -4.63 -19.46
CA ALA A 48 -0.95 -5.62 -18.81
C ALA A 48 -1.62 -7.00 -18.74
N ASN A 49 -0.81 -8.06 -18.86
CA ASN A 49 -1.28 -9.46 -18.91
C ASN A 49 -1.72 -10.03 -17.54
N SER A 50 -1.22 -9.45 -16.46
CA SER A 50 -1.63 -9.73 -15.08
C SER A 50 -1.71 -8.37 -14.41
N CYS A 51 -2.59 -8.20 -13.43
CA CYS A 51 -2.68 -6.98 -12.62
C CYS A 51 -2.87 -7.28 -11.14
N GLU A 52 -2.50 -8.49 -10.71
CA GLU A 52 -2.32 -8.74 -9.28
C GLU A 52 -1.28 -7.76 -8.74
N GLU A 53 -1.69 -6.99 -7.75
CA GLU A 53 -0.86 -5.98 -7.12
C GLU A 53 0.28 -6.66 -6.36
N PRO A 54 1.50 -6.08 -6.34
CA PRO A 54 2.53 -6.53 -5.43
C PRO A 54 2.02 -6.39 -3.99
N GLN A 55 1.97 -7.49 -3.25
CA GLN A 55 1.49 -7.51 -1.86
C GLN A 55 2.34 -6.67 -0.89
N THR A 56 3.51 -6.17 -1.30
CA THR A 56 4.43 -5.50 -0.36
C THR A 56 5.00 -4.20 -0.91
N CYS A 57 4.61 -3.09 -0.30
CA CYS A 57 5.19 -1.78 -0.52
C CYS A 57 6.47 -1.60 0.33
N TYR A 58 7.48 -0.92 -0.20
CA TYR A 58 8.74 -0.67 0.53
C TYR A 58 8.73 0.67 1.28
N THR A 59 7.89 1.60 0.84
CA THR A 59 7.75 2.95 1.39
C THR A 59 6.28 3.26 1.58
N TYR A 60 5.97 4.14 2.53
CA TYR A 60 4.64 4.71 2.65
C TYR A 60 4.36 5.67 1.49
N ASP A 61 3.11 5.68 1.01
CA ASP A 61 2.59 6.77 0.20
C ASP A 61 2.29 7.98 1.11
N ARG A 62 2.81 9.16 0.75
CA ARG A 62 2.60 10.41 1.49
C ARG A 62 1.13 10.83 1.52
N ASN A 63 0.35 10.44 0.51
CA ASN A 63 -1.05 10.84 0.38
C ASN A 63 -2.02 9.82 1.01
N GLN A 64 -1.51 8.67 1.45
CA GLN A 64 -2.33 7.62 2.06
C GLN A 64 -2.13 7.60 3.58
N CYS A 65 -3.22 7.36 4.31
CA CYS A 65 -3.19 7.18 5.76
C CYS A 65 -2.94 5.71 6.12
N TYR A 66 -1.86 5.43 6.85
CA TYR A 66 -1.55 4.12 7.40
C TYR A 66 -1.82 4.11 8.92
N ARG A 67 -2.55 3.10 9.40
CA ARG A 67 -2.91 2.93 10.82
C ARG A 67 -2.66 1.50 11.27
N SER A 68 -2.42 1.33 12.57
CA SER A 68 -2.27 0.01 13.19
C SER A 68 -3.00 -0.03 14.54
N PRO A 69 -3.72 -1.11 14.86
CA PRO A 69 -4.40 -1.25 16.15
C PRO A 69 -3.36 -1.51 17.26
N VAL A 70 -3.49 -0.77 18.36
CA VAL A 70 -2.67 -0.93 19.56
C VAL A 70 -3.57 -1.31 20.74
N PRO A 71 -3.30 -2.42 21.44
CA PRO A 71 -4.05 -2.80 22.63
C PRO A 71 -3.67 -1.88 23.80
N LEU A 72 -4.65 -1.13 24.31
CA LEU A 72 -4.50 -0.26 25.47
C LEU A 72 -5.45 -0.71 26.59
N LEU A 73 -4.95 -0.73 27.83
CA LEU A 73 -5.76 -1.07 29.00
C LEU A 73 -6.49 0.18 29.52
N TYR A 74 -7.81 0.12 29.64
CA TYR A 74 -8.65 1.22 30.14
C TYR A 74 -9.78 0.66 31.02
N HIS A 75 -9.82 1.07 32.29
CA HIS A 75 -10.77 0.56 33.31
C HIS A 75 -10.85 -0.98 33.40
N GLY A 76 -9.72 -1.67 33.22
CA GLY A 76 -9.66 -3.14 33.29
C GLY A 76 -10.01 -3.86 31.98
N GLU A 77 -10.42 -3.13 30.94
CA GLU A 77 -10.69 -3.68 29.61
C GLU A 77 -9.57 -3.35 28.63
N VAL A 78 -9.18 -4.30 27.77
CA VAL A 78 -8.25 -4.05 26.68
C VAL A 78 -9.02 -3.54 25.47
N LYS A 79 -8.72 -2.32 25.03
CA LYS A 79 -9.31 -1.69 23.85
C LYS A 79 -8.28 -1.63 22.73
N GLN A 80 -8.69 -2.01 21.53
CA GLN A 80 -7.87 -1.87 20.32
C GLN A 80 -8.05 -0.45 19.77
N VAL A 81 -7.08 0.42 20.06
CA VAL A 81 -7.12 1.83 19.62
C VAL A 81 -6.29 1.97 18.34
N GLN A 82 -6.85 2.63 17.33
CA GLN A 82 -6.16 2.85 16.06
C GLN A 82 -5.11 3.97 16.20
N ALA A 83 -3.83 3.62 16.04
CA ALA A 83 -2.72 4.57 16.04
C ALA A 83 -2.29 4.89 14.60
N ALA A 84 -2.08 6.17 14.30
CA ALA A 84 -1.59 6.61 12.99
C ALA A 84 -0.09 6.37 12.85
N LEU A 85 0.31 5.65 11.81
CA LEU A 85 1.72 5.45 11.42
C LEU A 85 2.23 6.64 10.59
N THR A 86 1.34 7.27 9.80
CA THR A 86 1.63 8.44 8.96
C THR A 86 0.73 9.61 9.36
N PRO A 87 1.01 10.33 10.47
CA PRO A 87 0.07 11.28 11.05
C PRO A 87 -0.30 12.43 10.12
N ALA A 88 0.63 12.90 9.28
CA ALA A 88 0.39 14.02 8.36
C ALA A 88 -0.70 13.74 7.31
N SER A 89 -0.96 12.48 6.97
CA SER A 89 -1.97 12.06 5.98
C SER A 89 -3.26 11.52 6.61
N CYS A 90 -3.36 11.50 7.94
CA CYS A 90 -4.42 10.80 8.67
C CYS A 90 -5.44 11.72 9.36
N PHE A 91 -5.37 13.03 9.12
CA PHE A 91 -6.39 13.97 9.57
C PHE A 91 -7.72 13.69 8.86
N ALA A 92 -8.82 13.76 9.62
CA ALA A 92 -10.15 13.79 9.01
C ALA A 92 -10.32 15.11 8.25
N GLU A 93 -11.06 15.08 7.15
CA GLU A 93 -11.57 16.30 6.51
C GLU A 93 -12.59 17.01 7.42
#